data_AF-A0AAD2X7E0-F1
#
_entry.id   AF-A0AAD2X7E0-F1
#
_cell.length_a   1.000
_cell.length_b   1.000
_cell.length_c   1.000
_cell.angle_alpha   90.00
_cell.angle_beta   90.00
_cell.angle_gamma   90.00
#
_symmetry.space_group_name_H-M   'P 1'
#
loop_
_entity.id
_entity.type
_entity.pdbx_description
1 polymer ?
#
loop_
_entity_poly.entity_id
_entity_poly.type
_entity_poly.pdbx_seq_one_letter_code
_entity_poly.pdbx_strand_id
1 'polypeptide(L)'
;MQRSHLLSDFKQRVDLFKMIWRHRKLAEKRNLSFQQNKAAKYVMWGMTIFGFVYLCFIAILLSLAANDSRSYTPVEFVCGTIPFILVLDFFSRFAVQEIPAQLIKPYVLLPISKYSCIDNFIGTTLLSGYNFSWFAFLVPYILMSVVFSSGVWASLGILFFFWLLILVNTQWYHIARTLINDSALWWLLVGMVYAIMAMPWYLGKHARLDYLFDFYTNIGRFITDGSPLPYLVPVALLTLLISINRHIQYSHIQSELMHIEKTNLHHVNKLSFFERFGQTGLYLQLEVKNLLRNKNPRKSFITSVSVVFVFSVFLSFTDIYDSGAMVSFLGCYNFVVFGAVMLTRIMCNEGNYIDCLMVHQENILLLLKAKYIFYCAMLLVPFLLMIPTVVVGKWSLLMLLAYAVFTAGLQYFILFQMAVYNKQTLPLNTKYISKAGMENNYRQLAVTMGCLFVPSILITTLNGFMGEQQVYASMLAVGIVFIATSKLWLRNIYNRMMRKKYQLLEGFQSSR
;
A
#
# COMPACT_ATOMS: atom_id res chain seq x y z
N MET A 1 -40.88 30.04 10.38
CA MET A 1 -40.57 28.82 11.17
C MET A 1 -39.78 27.76 10.41
N GLN A 2 -40.14 27.34 9.18
CA GLN A 2 -39.34 26.33 8.43
C GLN A 2 -37.90 26.78 8.11
N ARG A 3 -37.70 28.04 7.72
CA ARG A 3 -36.36 28.59 7.40
C ARG A 3 -35.45 28.65 8.63
N SER A 4 -36.00 28.92 9.82
CA SER A 4 -35.25 28.94 11.08
C SER A 4 -34.88 27.52 11.56
N HIS A 5 -35.76 26.54 11.35
CA HIS A 5 -35.46 25.12 11.65
C HIS A 5 -34.37 24.55 10.73
N LEU A 6 -34.40 24.85 9.42
CA LEU A 6 -33.37 24.42 8.48
C LEU A 6 -32.00 25.04 8.80
N LEU A 7 -31.97 26.31 9.19
CA LEU A 7 -30.73 26.98 9.62
C LEU A 7 -30.20 26.41 10.94
N SER A 8 -31.07 26.06 11.89
CA SER A 8 -30.64 25.40 13.12
C SER A 8 -30.11 23.99 12.87
N ASP A 9 -30.72 23.21 11.98
CA ASP A 9 -30.26 21.86 11.62
C ASP A 9 -28.92 21.93 10.87
N PHE A 10 -28.76 22.88 9.93
CA PHE A 10 -27.48 23.10 9.25
C PHE A 10 -26.37 23.47 10.23
N LYS A 11 -26.64 24.37 11.18
CA LYS A 11 -25.67 24.77 12.20
C LYS A 11 -25.28 23.59 13.08
N GLN A 12 -26.24 22.78 13.52
CA GLN A 12 -25.98 21.55 14.30
C GLN A 12 -25.10 20.55 13.52
N ARG A 13 -25.36 20.35 12.22
CA ARG A 13 -24.53 19.48 11.37
C ARG A 13 -23.09 19.99 11.22
N VAL A 14 -22.91 21.30 11.05
CA VAL A 14 -21.59 21.93 10.97
C VAL A 14 -20.84 21.83 12.30
N ASP A 15 -21.52 22.01 13.43
CA ASP A 15 -20.90 21.88 14.75
C ASP A 15 -20.53 20.42 15.05
N LEU A 16 -21.39 19.46 14.68
CA LEU A 16 -21.10 18.03 14.71
C LEU A 16 -19.85 17.69 13.88
N PHE A 17 -19.76 18.24 12.66
CA PHE A 17 -18.60 18.07 11.78
C PHE A 17 -17.31 18.56 12.45
N LYS A 18 -17.31 19.79 12.99
CA LYS A 18 -16.16 20.37 13.69
C LYS A 18 -15.75 19.54 14.91
N MET A 19 -16.73 19.06 15.68
CA MET A 19 -16.49 18.23 16.87
C MET A 19 -15.82 16.90 16.51
N ILE A 20 -16.35 16.18 15.52
CA ILE A 20 -15.76 14.92 15.03
C ILE A 20 -14.36 15.17 14.46
N TRP A 21 -14.16 16.24 13.71
CA TRP A 21 -12.85 16.61 13.19
C TRP A 21 -11.83 16.86 14.32
N ARG A 22 -12.22 17.59 15.37
CA ARG A 22 -11.39 17.80 16.56
C ARG A 22 -11.06 16.49 17.27
N HIS A 23 -12.05 15.61 17.44
CA HIS A 23 -11.85 14.30 18.05
C HIS A 23 -10.84 13.46 17.26
N ARG A 24 -10.89 13.49 15.92
CA ARG A 24 -9.91 12.80 15.06
C ARG A 24 -8.49 13.33 15.28
N LYS A 25 -8.31 14.66 15.28
CA LYS A 25 -7.02 15.29 15.54
C LYS A 25 -6.47 14.97 16.94
N LEU A 26 -7.34 14.84 17.94
CA LEU A 26 -6.96 14.43 19.29
C LEU A 26 -6.63 12.94 19.39
N ALA A 27 -7.39 12.08 18.72
CA ALA A 27 -7.13 10.64 18.67
C ALA A 27 -5.75 10.34 18.07
N GLU A 28 -5.38 11.04 16.99
CA GLU A 28 -4.06 10.92 16.38
C GLU A 28 -2.93 11.33 17.35
N LYS A 29 -3.12 12.43 18.08
CA LYS A 29 -2.14 12.91 19.08
C LYS A 29 -1.99 11.98 20.29
N ARG A 30 -3.09 11.33 20.71
CA ARG A 30 -3.13 10.42 21.87
C ARG A 30 -2.62 9.02 21.55
N ASN A 31 -2.49 8.67 20.28
CA ASN A 31 -2.00 7.36 19.86
C ASN A 31 -0.58 7.12 20.42
N LEU A 32 -0.34 5.98 21.05
CA LEU A 32 0.93 5.58 21.66
C LEU A 32 2.11 5.65 20.67
N SER A 33 1.86 5.41 19.38
CA SER A 33 2.88 5.52 18.34
C SER A 33 3.25 6.97 17.98
N PHE A 34 2.47 7.97 18.39
CA PHE A 34 2.66 9.37 17.98
C PHE A 34 4.02 9.95 18.41
N GLN A 35 4.48 9.62 19.63
CA GLN A 35 5.77 10.08 20.17
C GLN A 35 6.95 9.27 19.60
N GLN A 36 6.76 7.96 19.40
CA GLN A 36 7.80 7.07 18.87
C GLN A 36 8.09 7.35 17.38
N ASN A 37 7.14 7.95 16.65
CA ASN A 37 7.25 8.22 15.21
C ASN A 37 7.67 9.65 14.84
N LYS A 38 8.30 10.43 15.72
CA LYS A 38 8.81 11.78 15.34
C LYS A 38 9.77 11.72 14.14
N ALA A 39 10.73 10.79 14.16
CA ALA A 39 11.66 10.59 13.05
C ALA A 39 10.96 10.12 11.76
N ALA A 40 10.02 9.17 11.86
CA ALA A 40 9.24 8.73 10.71
C ALA A 40 8.42 9.87 10.10
N LYS A 41 7.85 10.75 10.94
CA LYS A 41 7.15 11.95 10.44
C LYS A 41 8.09 12.82 9.62
N TYR A 42 9.28 13.13 10.10
CA TYR A 42 10.24 13.93 9.31
C TYR A 42 10.61 13.25 7.99
N VAL A 43 10.84 11.94 7.99
CA VAL A 43 11.09 11.18 6.76
C VAL A 43 9.89 11.24 5.82
N MET A 44 8.66 11.06 6.32
CA MET A 44 7.44 11.16 5.53
C MET A 44 7.18 12.56 4.99
N TRP A 45 7.47 13.61 5.76
CA TRP A 45 7.43 14.98 5.29
C TRP A 45 8.46 15.19 4.17
N GLY A 46 9.68 14.68 4.35
CA GLY A 46 10.72 14.68 3.31
C GLY A 46 10.28 13.97 2.03
N MET A 47 9.70 12.77 2.14
CA MET A 47 9.18 12.01 1.00
C MET A 47 8.02 12.73 0.30
N THR A 48 7.13 13.36 1.07
CA THR A 48 6.01 14.15 0.51
C THR A 48 6.54 15.38 -0.23
N ILE A 49 7.49 16.13 0.36
CA ILE A 49 8.12 17.29 -0.28
C ILE A 49 8.85 16.87 -1.55
N PHE A 50 9.63 15.79 -1.49
CA PHE A 50 10.31 15.23 -2.65
C PHE A 50 9.33 14.84 -3.76
N GLY A 51 8.21 14.20 -3.41
CA GLY A 51 7.12 13.89 -4.34
C GLY A 51 6.53 15.14 -5.00
N PHE A 52 6.33 16.23 -4.24
CA PHE A 52 5.89 17.51 -4.79
C PHE A 52 6.89 18.14 -5.75
N VAL A 53 8.19 18.13 -5.41
CA VAL A 53 9.24 18.63 -6.30
C VAL A 53 9.26 17.83 -7.61
N TYR A 54 9.10 16.51 -7.54
CA TYR A 54 9.03 15.65 -8.72
C TYR A 54 7.80 15.94 -9.59
N LEU A 55 6.64 16.18 -8.97
CA LEU A 55 5.43 16.63 -9.69
C LEU A 55 5.63 17.97 -10.38
N CYS A 56 6.29 18.94 -9.72
CA CYS A 56 6.64 20.22 -10.35
C CYS A 56 7.60 20.03 -11.54
N PHE A 57 8.58 19.13 -11.40
CA PHE A 57 9.53 18.84 -12.49
C PHE A 57 8.83 18.21 -13.70
N ILE A 58 7.94 17.24 -13.47
CA ILE A 58 7.11 16.66 -14.53
C ILE A 58 6.24 17.74 -15.18
N ALA A 59 5.65 18.64 -14.40
CA ALA A 59 4.84 19.74 -14.93
C ALA A 59 5.64 20.63 -15.88
N ILE A 60 6.88 20.97 -15.53
CA ILE A 60 7.77 21.78 -16.37
C ILE A 60 8.10 21.04 -17.67
N LEU A 61 8.51 19.77 -17.60
CA LEU A 61 8.80 18.97 -18.80
C LEU A 61 7.59 18.88 -19.73
N LEU A 62 6.40 18.65 -19.16
CA LEU A 62 5.16 18.55 -19.92
C LEU A 62 4.77 19.90 -20.53
N SER A 63 5.02 21.01 -19.83
CA SER A 63 4.75 22.37 -20.31
C SER A 63 5.64 22.75 -21.50
N LEU A 64 6.91 22.37 -21.47
CA LEU A 64 7.83 22.54 -22.59
C LEU A 64 7.38 21.70 -23.79
N ALA A 65 7.05 20.43 -23.57
CA ALA A 65 6.54 19.56 -24.63
C ALA A 65 5.23 20.09 -25.25
N ALA A 66 4.34 20.67 -24.45
CA ALA A 66 3.11 21.27 -24.94
C ALA A 66 3.37 22.52 -25.78
N ASN A 67 4.32 23.37 -25.36
CA ASN A 67 4.69 24.59 -26.08
C ASN A 67 5.41 24.30 -27.41
N ASP A 68 6.17 23.20 -27.48
CA ASP A 68 6.85 22.76 -28.71
C ASP A 68 5.89 22.07 -29.69
N SER A 69 4.75 21.56 -29.20
CA SER A 69 3.77 20.86 -30.03
C SER A 69 2.98 21.82 -30.91
N ARG A 70 2.90 21.52 -32.22
CA ARG A 70 2.14 22.34 -33.19
C ARG A 70 0.69 21.89 -33.40
N SER A 71 0.35 20.68 -32.95
CA SER A 71 -0.93 20.04 -33.24
C SER A 71 -2.01 20.33 -32.19
N TYR A 72 -1.61 20.66 -30.96
CA TYR A 72 -2.54 20.82 -29.83
C TYR A 72 -2.26 22.11 -29.09
N THR A 73 -3.31 22.75 -28.60
CA THR A 73 -3.15 23.84 -27.64
C THR A 73 -2.66 23.30 -26.29
N PRO A 74 -1.98 24.12 -25.46
CA PRO A 74 -1.56 23.69 -24.12
C PRO A 74 -2.71 23.14 -23.27
N VAL A 75 -3.92 23.70 -23.42
CA VAL A 75 -5.12 23.22 -22.72
C VAL A 75 -5.49 21.80 -23.16
N GLU A 76 -5.54 21.57 -24.47
CA GLU A 76 -5.81 20.27 -25.06
C GLU A 76 -4.79 19.22 -24.62
N PHE A 77 -3.51 19.61 -24.58
CA PHE A 77 -2.41 18.72 -24.22
C PHE A 77 -2.52 18.17 -22.79
N VAL A 78 -2.86 19.01 -21.80
CA VAL A 78 -3.07 18.52 -20.42
C VAL A 78 -4.27 17.60 -20.35
N CYS A 79 -5.36 17.93 -21.06
CA CYS A 79 -6.55 17.09 -21.06
C CYS A 79 -6.24 15.69 -21.61
N GLY A 80 -5.36 15.56 -22.60
CA GLY A 80 -4.86 14.27 -23.08
C GLY A 80 -4.22 13.38 -21.98
N THR A 81 -3.71 13.98 -20.89
CA THR A 81 -3.06 13.26 -19.78
C THR A 81 -4.00 12.80 -18.67
N ILE A 82 -5.29 13.17 -18.71
CA ILE A 82 -6.32 12.83 -17.70
C ILE A 82 -6.32 11.35 -17.29
N PRO A 83 -6.40 10.35 -18.20
CA PRO A 83 -6.52 8.95 -17.79
C PRO A 83 -5.30 8.47 -17.00
N PHE A 84 -4.10 8.95 -17.34
CA PHE A 84 -2.87 8.60 -16.62
C PHE A 84 -2.84 9.22 -15.22
N ILE A 85 -3.22 10.50 -15.10
CA ILE A 85 -3.31 11.21 -13.82
C ILE A 85 -4.30 10.51 -12.88
N LEU A 86 -5.48 10.12 -13.39
CA LEU A 86 -6.51 9.47 -12.58
C LEU A 86 -6.10 8.07 -12.09
N VAL A 87 -5.41 7.29 -12.93
CA VAL A 87 -4.85 6.00 -12.53
C VAL A 87 -3.78 6.18 -11.46
N LEU A 88 -2.85 7.12 -11.65
CA LEU A 88 -1.79 7.41 -10.69
C LEU A 88 -2.36 7.92 -9.35
N ASP A 89 -3.35 8.82 -9.39
CA ASP A 89 -4.05 9.32 -8.20
C ASP A 89 -4.74 8.18 -7.44
N PHE A 90 -5.40 7.26 -8.14
CA PHE A 90 -6.07 6.13 -7.51
C PHE A 90 -5.08 5.21 -6.79
N PHE A 91 -3.98 4.82 -7.44
CA PHE A 91 -2.97 3.96 -6.83
C PHE A 91 -2.21 4.65 -5.69
N SER A 92 -1.87 5.94 -5.84
CA SER A 92 -1.19 6.69 -4.78
C SER A 92 -2.05 6.84 -3.52
N ARG A 93 -3.38 6.92 -3.66
CA ARG A 93 -4.31 6.88 -2.52
C ARG A 93 -4.31 5.57 -1.76
N PHE A 94 -4.04 4.42 -2.40
CA PHE A 94 -3.94 3.13 -1.68
C PHE A 94 -2.83 3.14 -0.63
N ALA A 95 -1.72 3.85 -0.90
CA ALA A 95 -0.60 3.95 0.03
C ALA A 95 -0.88 4.93 1.19
N VAL A 96 -1.54 6.06 0.90
CA VAL A 96 -1.60 7.20 1.83
C VAL A 96 -2.86 7.21 2.70
N GLN A 97 -4.03 6.85 2.16
CA GLN A 97 -5.30 7.10 2.86
C GLN A 97 -5.70 5.97 3.81
N GLU A 98 -6.51 6.28 4.84
CA GLU A 98 -7.09 5.33 5.80
C GLU A 98 -8.55 4.97 5.46
N ILE A 99 -9.08 3.90 6.06
CA ILE A 99 -10.40 3.34 5.71
C ILE A 99 -11.54 3.86 6.60
N PRO A 100 -12.71 4.20 6.02
CA PRO A 100 -13.88 4.76 6.73
C PRO A 100 -14.41 3.96 7.92
N ALA A 101 -14.53 2.64 7.79
CA ALA A 101 -15.31 1.83 8.74
C ALA A 101 -14.76 1.89 10.18
N GLN A 102 -13.45 2.00 10.34
CA GLN A 102 -12.82 2.06 11.66
C GLN A 102 -12.98 3.43 12.34
N LEU A 103 -13.19 4.49 11.57
CA LEU A 103 -13.38 5.85 12.09
C LEU A 103 -14.78 6.06 12.67
N ILE A 104 -15.78 5.29 12.23
CA ILE A 104 -17.17 5.45 12.64
C ILE A 104 -17.50 4.61 13.88
N LYS A 105 -16.83 3.46 14.09
CA LYS A 105 -17.07 2.54 15.22
C LYS A 105 -17.18 3.21 16.59
N PRO A 106 -16.28 4.13 17.00
CA PRO A 106 -16.38 4.77 18.32
C PRO A 106 -17.63 5.66 18.47
N TYR A 107 -18.16 6.19 17.35
CA TYR A 107 -19.32 7.09 17.35
C TYR A 107 -20.65 6.35 17.25
N VAL A 108 -20.64 5.05 16.91
CA VAL A 108 -21.88 4.25 16.82
C VAL A 108 -22.57 4.12 18.17
N LEU A 109 -21.81 4.12 19.27
CA LEU A 109 -22.34 4.02 20.63
C LEU A 109 -22.97 5.34 21.11
N LEU A 110 -22.68 6.45 20.44
CA LEU A 110 -23.23 7.76 20.80
C LEU A 110 -24.61 7.94 20.16
N PRO A 111 -25.50 8.74 20.76
CA PRO A 111 -26.83 9.04 20.23
C PRO A 111 -26.76 10.00 19.03
N ILE A 112 -26.00 9.64 18.00
CA ILE A 112 -25.80 10.39 16.75
C ILE A 112 -26.32 9.54 15.60
N SER A 113 -27.02 10.16 14.66
CA SER A 113 -27.53 9.43 13.50
C SER A 113 -26.35 8.87 12.66
N LYS A 114 -26.46 7.59 12.25
CA LYS A 114 -25.46 6.92 11.41
C LYS A 114 -25.24 7.66 10.09
N TYR A 115 -26.31 8.20 9.51
CA TYR A 115 -26.25 9.02 8.29
C TYR A 115 -25.41 10.28 8.49
N SER A 116 -25.58 11.01 9.59
CA SER A 116 -24.77 12.19 9.89
C SER A 116 -23.28 11.86 10.04
N CYS A 117 -22.95 10.70 10.61
CA CYS A 117 -21.56 10.24 10.71
C CYS A 117 -20.94 9.95 9.32
N ILE A 118 -21.70 9.30 8.43
CA ILE A 118 -21.27 8.99 7.06
C ILE A 118 -21.16 10.27 6.23
N ASP A 119 -22.15 11.17 6.29
CA ASP A 119 -22.12 12.43 5.56
C ASP A 119 -20.94 13.30 6.02
N ASN A 120 -20.67 13.35 7.33
CA ASN A 120 -19.47 14.02 7.85
C ASN A 120 -18.18 13.37 7.37
N PHE A 121 -18.15 12.04 7.26
CA PHE A 121 -17.00 11.34 6.68
C PHE A 121 -16.77 11.75 5.22
N ILE A 122 -17.80 11.67 4.38
CA ILE A 122 -17.72 12.07 2.96
C ILE A 122 -17.29 13.54 2.84
N GLY A 123 -17.84 14.43 3.68
CA GLY A 123 -17.41 15.84 3.72
C GLY A 123 -15.94 16.01 4.09
N THR A 124 -15.45 15.26 5.09
CA THR A 124 -14.03 15.34 5.48
C THR A 124 -13.07 14.81 4.41
N THR A 125 -13.49 13.82 3.60
CA THR A 125 -12.63 13.26 2.54
C THR A 125 -12.56 14.18 1.32
N LEU A 126 -13.67 14.82 0.96
CA LEU A 126 -13.70 15.84 -0.09
C LEU A 126 -12.84 17.07 0.28
N LEU A 127 -12.85 17.47 1.56
CA LEU A 127 -12.06 18.59 2.08
C LEU A 127 -10.66 18.18 2.56
N SER A 128 -10.19 16.99 2.21
CA SER A 128 -8.87 16.53 2.63
C SER A 128 -7.75 17.30 1.90
N GLY A 129 -6.69 17.66 2.62
CA GLY A 129 -5.53 18.36 2.05
C GLY A 129 -4.85 17.58 0.92
N TYR A 130 -4.99 16.25 0.92
CA TYR A 130 -4.45 15.38 -0.13
C TYR A 130 -5.06 15.64 -1.51
N ASN A 131 -6.32 16.10 -1.60
CA ASN A 131 -6.95 16.42 -2.88
C ASN A 131 -6.27 17.61 -3.58
N PHE A 132 -5.57 18.45 -2.83
CA PHE A 132 -4.78 19.54 -3.38
C PHE A 132 -3.39 19.12 -3.84
N SER A 133 -3.01 17.83 -3.69
CA SER A 133 -1.65 17.38 -4.04
C SER A 133 -1.31 17.60 -5.52
N TRP A 134 -2.27 17.36 -6.41
CA TRP A 134 -2.13 17.56 -7.85
C TRP A 134 -2.02 19.03 -8.27
N PHE A 135 -2.32 20.00 -7.38
CA PHE A 135 -2.06 21.41 -7.68
C PHE A 135 -0.56 21.68 -7.79
N ALA A 136 0.30 20.90 -7.14
CA ALA A 136 1.75 21.00 -7.33
C ALA A 136 2.17 20.68 -8.77
N PHE A 137 1.40 19.85 -9.48
CA PHE A 137 1.61 19.60 -10.91
C PHE A 137 0.87 20.62 -11.78
N LEU A 138 -0.40 20.89 -11.49
CA LEU A 138 -1.24 21.74 -12.35
C LEU A 138 -0.82 23.22 -12.33
N VAL A 139 -0.47 23.77 -11.18
CA VAL A 139 -0.18 25.21 -11.05
C VAL A 139 1.07 25.61 -11.85
N PRO A 140 2.23 24.93 -11.73
CA PRO A 140 3.40 25.25 -12.56
C PRO A 140 3.12 25.11 -14.06
N TYR A 141 2.40 24.07 -14.48
CA TYR A 141 2.04 23.87 -15.89
C TYR A 141 1.17 25.03 -16.42
N ILE A 142 0.12 25.39 -15.67
CA ILE A 142 -0.83 26.43 -16.08
C ILE A 142 -0.12 27.78 -16.21
N LEU A 143 0.74 28.13 -15.26
CA LEU A 143 1.49 29.39 -15.29
C LEU A 143 2.44 29.47 -16.48
N MET A 144 3.10 28.37 -16.83
CA MET A 144 4.11 28.35 -17.88
C MET A 144 3.54 28.30 -19.29
N SER A 145 2.46 27.54 -19.51
CA SER A 145 1.94 27.28 -20.86
C SER A 145 0.55 27.85 -21.12
N VAL A 146 -0.35 27.85 -20.13
CA VAL A 146 -1.79 28.11 -20.36
C VAL A 146 -2.17 29.58 -20.18
N VAL A 147 -1.61 30.24 -19.15
CA VAL A 147 -1.97 31.63 -18.81
C VAL A 147 -1.67 32.56 -19.98
N PHE A 148 -0.50 32.39 -20.62
CA PHE A 148 -0.08 33.23 -21.74
C PHE A 148 -0.71 32.81 -23.08
N SER A 149 -1.12 31.55 -23.26
CA SER A 149 -1.71 31.08 -24.51
C SER A 149 -3.22 31.33 -24.62
N SER A 150 -3.96 31.07 -23.53
CA SER A 150 -5.42 30.94 -23.54
C SER A 150 -6.11 31.89 -22.56
N GLY A 151 -5.33 32.67 -21.80
CA GLY A 151 -5.81 33.66 -20.85
C GLY A 151 -6.16 33.10 -19.47
N VAL A 152 -6.49 34.04 -18.56
CA VAL A 152 -6.70 33.75 -17.14
C VAL A 152 -7.98 32.93 -16.89
N TRP A 153 -9.04 33.17 -17.65
CA TRP A 153 -10.32 32.46 -17.47
C TRP A 153 -10.24 30.98 -17.85
N ALA A 154 -9.59 30.65 -18.97
CA ALA A 154 -9.34 29.27 -19.35
C ALA A 154 -8.47 28.55 -18.31
N SER A 155 -7.46 29.24 -17.77
CA SER A 155 -6.57 28.74 -16.72
C SER A 155 -7.33 28.36 -15.44
N LEU A 156 -8.21 29.24 -14.96
CA LEU A 156 -9.07 28.96 -13.80
C LEU A 156 -10.07 27.83 -14.08
N GLY A 157 -10.62 27.79 -15.29
CA GLY A 157 -11.51 26.74 -15.76
C GLY A 157 -10.86 25.35 -15.68
N ILE A 158 -9.67 25.20 -16.25
CA ILE A 158 -8.92 23.93 -16.23
C ILE A 158 -8.60 23.50 -14.80
N LEU A 159 -8.15 24.43 -13.96
CA LEU A 159 -7.84 24.15 -12.56
C LEU A 159 -9.09 23.66 -11.79
N PHE A 160 -10.25 24.28 -12.02
CA PHE A 160 -11.51 23.84 -11.44
C PHE A 160 -11.97 22.48 -11.97
N PHE A 161 -11.83 22.25 -13.28
CA PHE A 161 -12.16 20.97 -13.93
C PHE A 161 -11.33 19.81 -13.36
N PHE A 162 -10.01 19.96 -13.27
CA PHE A 162 -9.14 18.94 -12.68
C PHE A 162 -9.44 18.72 -11.20
N TRP A 163 -9.73 19.78 -10.44
CA TRP A 163 -10.15 19.63 -9.05
C TRP A 163 -11.41 18.76 -8.92
N LEU A 164 -12.43 18.99 -9.76
CA LEU A 164 -13.63 18.15 -9.80
C LEU A 164 -13.32 16.68 -10.14
N LEU A 165 -12.46 16.43 -11.13
CA LEU A 165 -12.04 15.07 -11.49
C LEU A 165 -11.33 14.36 -10.33
N ILE A 166 -10.48 15.06 -9.58
CA ILE A 166 -9.80 14.49 -8.41
C ILE A 166 -10.81 14.17 -7.30
N LEU A 167 -11.84 15.00 -7.10
CA LEU A 167 -12.92 14.71 -6.15
C LEU A 167 -13.74 13.49 -6.57
N VAL A 168 -14.05 13.35 -7.86
CA VAL A 168 -14.70 12.15 -8.43
C VAL A 168 -13.86 10.91 -8.13
N ASN A 169 -12.55 10.97 -8.44
CA ASN A 169 -11.64 9.84 -8.21
C ASN A 169 -11.49 9.50 -6.72
N THR A 170 -11.60 10.50 -5.84
CA THR A 170 -11.62 10.30 -4.38
C THR A 170 -12.82 9.46 -3.95
N GLN A 171 -14.03 9.77 -4.46
CA GLN A 171 -15.23 8.99 -4.12
C GLN A 171 -15.18 7.59 -4.71
N TRP A 172 -14.71 7.47 -5.96
CA TRP A 172 -14.47 6.19 -6.61
C TRP A 172 -13.51 5.31 -5.80
N TYR A 173 -12.39 5.87 -5.35
CA TYR A 173 -11.42 5.20 -4.50
C TYR A 173 -12.05 4.66 -3.21
N HIS A 174 -12.87 5.45 -2.52
CA HIS A 174 -13.53 4.99 -1.30
C HIS A 174 -14.48 3.82 -1.56
N ILE A 175 -15.27 3.88 -2.63
CA ILE A 175 -16.17 2.78 -3.04
C ILE A 175 -15.34 1.53 -3.32
N ALA A 176 -14.37 1.62 -4.23
CA ALA A 176 -13.51 0.50 -4.62
C ALA A 176 -12.83 -0.12 -3.39
N ARG A 177 -12.30 0.71 -2.48
CA ARG A 177 -11.62 0.25 -1.28
C ARG A 177 -12.54 -0.45 -0.28
N THR A 178 -13.77 0.04 -0.09
CA THR A 178 -14.74 -0.65 0.77
C THR A 178 -15.09 -2.04 0.23
N LEU A 179 -15.29 -2.17 -1.08
CA LEU A 179 -15.61 -3.43 -1.74
C LEU A 179 -14.44 -4.43 -1.75
N ILE A 180 -13.23 -3.97 -2.09
CA ILE A 180 -12.00 -4.80 -2.10
C ILE A 180 -11.71 -5.40 -0.73
N ASN A 181 -12.10 -4.71 0.35
CA ASN A 181 -11.92 -5.23 1.70
C ASN A 181 -12.85 -6.40 2.04
N ASP A 182 -14.01 -6.47 1.40
CA ASP A 182 -14.95 -7.58 1.58
C ASP A 182 -14.54 -8.79 0.76
N SER A 183 -14.19 -8.57 -0.51
CA SER A 183 -13.62 -9.62 -1.34
C SER A 183 -12.60 -9.07 -2.33
N ALA A 184 -11.51 -9.82 -2.53
CA ALA A 184 -10.46 -9.45 -3.49
C ALA A 184 -10.97 -9.46 -4.95
N LEU A 185 -12.09 -10.13 -5.24
CA LEU A 185 -12.70 -10.17 -6.57
C LEU A 185 -13.11 -8.78 -7.10
N TRP A 186 -13.39 -7.83 -6.20
CA TRP A 186 -13.73 -6.46 -6.59
C TRP A 186 -12.58 -5.67 -7.24
N TRP A 187 -11.36 -6.21 -7.25
CA TRP A 187 -10.30 -5.69 -8.13
C TRP A 187 -10.68 -5.75 -9.61
N LEU A 188 -11.54 -6.69 -10.02
CA LEU A 188 -12.06 -6.75 -11.39
C LEU A 188 -12.90 -5.51 -11.74
N LEU A 189 -13.66 -4.98 -10.79
CA LEU A 189 -14.45 -3.76 -11.00
C LEU A 189 -13.55 -2.53 -11.20
N VAL A 190 -12.43 -2.46 -10.47
CA VAL A 190 -11.41 -1.42 -10.68
C VAL A 190 -10.80 -1.55 -12.07
N GLY A 191 -10.38 -2.76 -12.45
CA GLY A 191 -9.83 -3.04 -13.78
C GLY A 191 -10.82 -2.70 -14.90
N MET A 192 -12.10 -3.02 -14.72
CA MET A 192 -13.16 -2.73 -15.69
C MET A 192 -13.34 -1.22 -15.91
N VAL A 193 -13.38 -0.41 -14.84
CA VAL A 193 -13.56 1.04 -15.01
C VAL A 193 -12.37 1.69 -15.72
N TYR A 194 -11.14 1.31 -15.37
CA TYR A 194 -9.97 1.83 -16.07
C TYR A 194 -9.83 1.29 -17.49
N ALA A 195 -10.27 0.05 -17.75
CA ALA A 195 -10.37 -0.47 -19.11
C ALA A 195 -11.36 0.34 -19.95
N ILE A 196 -12.56 0.65 -19.41
CA ILE A 196 -13.55 1.51 -20.08
C ILE A 196 -12.97 2.91 -20.35
N MET A 197 -12.24 3.50 -19.41
CA MET A 197 -11.56 4.78 -19.63
C MET A 197 -10.48 4.69 -20.74
N ALA A 198 -9.85 3.53 -20.87
CA ALA A 198 -8.88 3.23 -21.93
C ALA A 198 -9.53 2.69 -23.22
N MET A 199 -10.86 2.62 -23.32
CA MET A 199 -11.58 2.09 -24.49
C MET A 199 -11.12 2.71 -25.82
N PRO A 200 -10.86 4.03 -25.93
CA PRO A 200 -10.35 4.63 -27.17
C PRO A 200 -9.00 4.06 -27.63
N TRP A 201 -8.21 3.46 -26.73
CA TRP A 201 -6.92 2.87 -27.08
C TRP A 201 -7.05 1.59 -27.91
N TYR A 202 -8.06 0.75 -27.63
CA TYR A 202 -8.18 -0.60 -28.21
C TYR A 202 -9.45 -0.82 -29.03
N LEU A 203 -10.43 0.09 -28.98
CA LEU A 203 -11.69 -0.04 -29.72
C LEU A 203 -11.76 0.96 -30.88
N GLY A 204 -11.64 0.47 -32.12
CA GLY A 204 -11.81 1.26 -33.34
C GLY A 204 -10.88 0.85 -34.48
N LYS A 205 -11.18 1.30 -35.72
CA LYS A 205 -10.36 1.01 -36.91
C LYS A 205 -8.94 1.62 -36.86
N HIS A 206 -8.71 2.58 -35.96
CA HIS A 206 -7.44 3.28 -35.76
C HIS A 206 -6.92 3.18 -34.32
N ALA A 207 -7.19 2.07 -33.62
CA ALA A 207 -6.78 1.82 -32.25
C ALA A 207 -5.25 1.99 -32.05
N ARG A 208 -4.85 3.14 -31.50
CA ARG A 208 -3.48 3.54 -31.13
C ARG A 208 -3.54 4.51 -29.95
N LEU A 209 -2.40 4.68 -29.27
CA LEU A 209 -2.29 5.58 -28.11
C LEU A 209 -2.64 7.03 -28.49
N ASP A 210 -2.29 7.45 -29.72
CA ASP A 210 -2.59 8.79 -30.25
C ASP A 210 -4.10 9.07 -30.25
N TYR A 211 -4.93 8.08 -30.60
CA TYR A 211 -6.39 8.26 -30.62
C TYR A 211 -6.99 8.39 -29.20
N LEU A 212 -6.39 7.73 -28.21
CA LEU A 212 -6.75 7.96 -26.82
C LEU A 212 -6.43 9.40 -26.43
N PHE A 213 -5.25 9.89 -26.80
CA PHE A 213 -4.87 11.28 -26.53
C PHE A 213 -5.84 12.27 -27.20
N ASP A 214 -6.16 12.06 -28.48
CA ASP A 214 -7.12 12.87 -29.26
C ASP A 214 -8.54 12.88 -28.66
N PHE A 215 -8.99 11.76 -28.10
CA PHE A 215 -10.30 11.69 -27.48
C PHE A 215 -10.39 12.62 -26.27
N TYR A 216 -9.37 12.63 -25.42
CA TYR A 216 -9.33 13.46 -24.23
C TYR A 216 -8.97 14.92 -24.51
N THR A 217 -8.22 15.22 -25.59
CA THR A 217 -7.96 16.61 -26.01
C THR A 217 -9.25 17.35 -26.38
N ASN A 218 -10.27 16.64 -26.90
CA ASN A 218 -11.57 17.26 -27.21
C ASN A 218 -12.22 17.90 -25.97
N ILE A 219 -11.98 17.37 -24.78
CA ILE A 219 -12.45 17.98 -23.52
C ILE A 219 -11.80 19.35 -23.32
N GLY A 220 -10.51 19.48 -23.66
CA GLY A 220 -9.78 20.74 -23.62
C GLY A 220 -10.36 21.78 -24.58
N ARG A 221 -10.75 21.37 -25.80
CA ARG A 221 -11.44 22.26 -26.77
C ARG A 221 -12.75 22.80 -26.23
N PHE A 222 -13.56 21.93 -25.63
CA PHE A 222 -14.82 22.36 -25.01
C PHE A 222 -14.63 23.35 -23.86
N ILE A 223 -13.48 23.32 -23.17
CA ILE A 223 -13.12 24.28 -22.12
C ILE A 223 -12.71 25.62 -22.74
N THR A 224 -11.91 25.62 -23.81
CA THR A 224 -11.51 26.85 -24.51
C THR A 224 -12.69 27.54 -25.19
N ASP A 225 -13.63 26.76 -25.70
CA ASP A 225 -14.85 27.26 -26.36
C ASP A 225 -15.87 27.83 -25.35
N GLY A 226 -15.62 27.72 -24.05
CA GLY A 226 -16.48 28.26 -22.99
C GLY A 226 -17.76 27.45 -22.74
N SER A 227 -17.83 26.22 -23.25
CA SER A 227 -19.00 25.37 -23.02
C SER A 227 -19.07 24.90 -21.56
N PRO A 228 -20.27 24.80 -20.94
CA PRO A 228 -20.39 24.35 -19.55
C PRO A 228 -20.30 22.83 -19.38
N LEU A 229 -20.35 22.07 -20.50
CA LEU A 229 -20.44 20.61 -20.51
C LEU A 229 -19.27 19.92 -19.77
N PRO A 230 -18.00 20.33 -19.94
CA PRO A 230 -16.87 19.75 -19.21
C PRO A 230 -17.00 19.86 -17.69
N TYR A 231 -17.75 20.82 -17.16
CA TYR A 231 -17.95 20.99 -15.72
C TYR A 231 -19.18 20.23 -15.22
N LEU A 232 -20.26 20.23 -15.99
CA LEU A 232 -21.52 19.57 -15.62
C LEU A 232 -21.37 18.04 -15.51
N VAL A 233 -20.59 17.43 -16.42
CA VAL A 233 -20.40 15.97 -16.43
C VAL A 233 -19.69 15.47 -15.15
N PRO A 234 -18.52 15.99 -14.74
CA PRO A 234 -17.90 15.63 -13.47
C PRO A 234 -18.76 15.94 -12.25
N VAL A 235 -19.53 17.02 -12.24
CA VAL A 235 -20.44 17.35 -11.12
C VAL A 235 -21.57 16.31 -11.01
N ALA A 236 -22.19 15.92 -12.12
CA ALA A 236 -23.20 14.88 -12.14
C ALA A 236 -22.63 13.52 -11.70
N LEU A 237 -21.41 13.18 -12.16
CA LEU A 237 -20.73 11.97 -11.74
C LEU A 237 -20.37 11.99 -10.24
N LEU A 238 -19.92 13.13 -9.73
CA LEU A 238 -19.59 13.30 -8.32
C LEU A 238 -20.81 13.10 -7.42
N THR A 239 -21.95 13.68 -7.76
CA THR A 239 -23.19 13.55 -6.96
C THR A 239 -23.72 12.11 -6.97
N LEU A 240 -23.65 11.42 -8.12
CA LEU A 240 -23.97 10.01 -8.24
C LEU A 240 -23.04 9.15 -7.36
N LEU A 241 -21.72 9.35 -7.44
CA LEU A 241 -20.76 8.59 -6.64
C LEU A 241 -20.91 8.85 -5.14
N ILE A 242 -21.21 10.08 -4.71
CA ILE A 242 -21.49 10.39 -3.30
C ILE A 242 -22.71 9.59 -2.82
N SER A 243 -23.76 9.52 -3.64
CA SER A 243 -25.00 8.80 -3.30
C SER A 243 -24.76 7.29 -3.17
N ILE A 244 -24.02 6.70 -4.12
CA ILE A 244 -23.62 5.28 -4.08
C ILE A 244 -22.73 5.02 -2.87
N ASN A 245 -21.72 5.87 -2.63
CA ASN A 245 -20.78 5.71 -1.53
C ASN A 245 -21.50 5.75 -0.17
N ARG A 246 -22.46 6.68 -0.01
CA ARG A 246 -23.30 6.76 1.19
C ARG A 246 -24.10 5.49 1.42
N HIS A 247 -24.71 4.91 0.38
CA HIS A 247 -25.48 3.68 0.49
C HIS A 247 -24.61 2.46 0.86
N ILE A 248 -23.48 2.29 0.18
CA ILE A 248 -22.55 1.19 0.44
C ILE A 248 -21.98 1.27 1.86
N GLN A 249 -21.51 2.45 2.29
CA GLN A 249 -20.96 2.62 3.64
C GLN A 249 -22.00 2.33 4.73
N TYR A 250 -23.26 2.75 4.53
CA TYR A 250 -24.32 2.46 5.48
C TYR A 250 -24.59 0.95 5.61
N SER A 251 -24.73 0.26 4.47
CA SER A 251 -24.92 -1.20 4.43
C SER A 251 -23.78 -1.93 5.15
N HIS A 252 -22.54 -1.52 4.86
CA HIS A 252 -21.36 -2.15 5.45
C HIS A 252 -21.28 -1.94 6.98
N ILE A 253 -21.52 -0.72 7.48
CA ILE A 253 -21.54 -0.44 8.92
C ILE A 253 -22.62 -1.27 9.63
N GLN A 254 -23.81 -1.40 9.04
CA GLN A 254 -24.87 -2.23 9.61
C GLN A 254 -24.46 -3.71 9.64
N SER A 255 -23.86 -4.22 8.56
CA SER A 255 -23.38 -5.59 8.50
C SER A 255 -22.27 -5.89 9.51
N GLU A 256 -21.36 -4.94 9.78
CA GLU A 256 -20.31 -5.09 10.79
C GLU A 256 -20.90 -5.10 12.21
N LEU A 257 -21.90 -4.25 12.49
CA LEU A 257 -22.54 -4.17 13.81
C LEU A 257 -23.42 -5.37 14.12
N MET A 258 -24.11 -5.91 13.10
CA MET A 258 -24.96 -7.09 13.23
C MET A 258 -24.17 -8.40 13.24
N HIS A 259 -22.86 -8.36 13.00
CA HIS A 259 -22.02 -9.55 12.98
C HIS A 259 -21.82 -10.09 14.41
N ILE A 260 -22.81 -10.82 14.90
CA ILE A 260 -22.62 -11.82 15.96
C ILE A 260 -21.59 -12.80 15.40
N GLU A 261 -20.49 -13.04 16.11
CA GLU A 261 -19.43 -13.95 15.69
C GLU A 261 -20.04 -15.34 15.47
N LYS A 262 -20.33 -15.69 14.22
CA LYS A 262 -20.66 -17.07 13.85
C LYS A 262 -19.38 -17.87 14.07
N THR A 263 -19.26 -18.52 15.23
CA THR A 263 -18.23 -19.49 15.53
C THR A 263 -18.48 -20.75 14.72
N ASN A 264 -18.23 -20.68 13.41
CA ASN A 264 -18.08 -21.89 12.63
C ASN A 264 -16.82 -22.58 13.15
N LEU A 265 -17.00 -23.68 13.89
CA LEU A 265 -15.90 -24.52 14.36
C LEU A 265 -15.20 -25.10 13.13
N HIS A 266 -14.14 -24.43 12.68
CA HIS A 266 -13.28 -24.97 11.64
C HIS A 266 -12.63 -26.24 12.17
N HIS A 267 -12.93 -27.38 11.55
CA HIS A 267 -12.26 -28.64 11.82
C HIS A 267 -10.77 -28.46 11.52
N VAL A 268 -9.93 -28.40 12.56
CA VAL A 268 -8.49 -28.23 12.37
C VAL A 268 -7.91 -29.59 12.03
N ASN A 269 -7.41 -29.74 10.80
CA ASN A 269 -6.64 -30.92 10.42
C ASN A 269 -5.47 -31.08 11.39
N LYS A 270 -5.41 -32.23 12.07
CA LYS A 270 -4.25 -32.60 12.89
C LYS A 270 -3.08 -32.82 11.93
N LEU A 271 -2.19 -31.84 11.84
CA LEU A 271 -0.95 -31.95 11.08
C LEU A 271 0.04 -32.82 11.87
N SER A 272 -0.21 -34.13 11.92
CA SER A 272 0.59 -35.11 12.67
C SER A 272 2.02 -35.23 12.17
N PHE A 273 2.30 -34.81 10.94
CA PHE A 273 3.65 -34.80 10.36
C PHE A 273 4.65 -33.99 11.20
N PHE A 274 4.22 -32.88 11.79
CA PHE A 274 5.11 -32.01 12.56
C PHE A 274 5.43 -32.53 13.97
N GLU A 275 4.64 -33.47 14.50
CA GLU A 275 4.84 -34.01 15.86
C GLU A 275 6.16 -34.81 15.98
N ARG A 276 6.68 -35.32 14.86
CA ARG A 276 7.98 -36.03 14.79
C ARG A 276 9.19 -35.15 15.10
N PHE A 277 9.08 -33.83 15.00
CA PHE A 277 10.18 -32.87 15.20
C PHE A 277 10.21 -32.26 16.62
N GLY A 278 9.56 -32.92 17.59
CA GLY A 278 9.53 -32.48 18.99
C GLY A 278 8.95 -31.08 19.19
N GLN A 279 9.46 -30.33 20.17
CA GLN A 279 8.97 -28.98 20.50
C GLN A 279 9.10 -28.00 19.33
N THR A 280 10.16 -28.09 18.52
CA THR A 280 10.31 -27.25 17.32
C THR A 280 9.23 -27.53 16.28
N GLY A 281 8.80 -28.78 16.16
CA GLY A 281 7.72 -29.19 15.27
C GLY A 281 6.36 -28.64 15.73
N LEU A 282 6.09 -28.63 17.04
CA LEU A 282 4.87 -28.03 17.60
C LEU A 282 4.77 -26.53 17.29
N TYR A 283 5.87 -25.77 17.45
CA TYR A 283 5.89 -24.35 17.07
C TYR A 283 5.71 -24.14 15.56
N LEU A 284 6.32 -24.98 14.72
CA LEU A 284 6.12 -24.93 13.28
C LEU A 284 4.64 -25.20 12.90
N GLN A 285 4.02 -26.19 13.57
CA GLN A 285 2.60 -26.49 13.41
C GLN A 285 1.73 -25.28 13.78
N LEU A 286 2.09 -24.55 14.83
CA LEU A 286 1.41 -23.32 15.22
C LEU A 286 1.54 -22.22 14.16
N GLU A 287 2.70 -22.04 13.53
CA GLU A 287 2.88 -21.07 12.43
C GLU A 287 2.00 -21.40 11.22
N VAL A 288 1.96 -22.67 10.82
CA VAL A 288 1.10 -23.14 9.71
C VAL A 288 -0.37 -22.90 10.05
N LYS A 289 -0.78 -23.25 11.27
CA LYS A 289 -2.16 -23.03 11.74
C LYS A 289 -2.50 -21.54 11.82
N ASN A 290 -1.58 -20.70 12.26
CA ASN A 290 -1.77 -19.25 12.34
C ASN A 290 -2.03 -18.68 10.93
N LEU A 291 -1.23 -19.08 9.95
CA LEU A 291 -1.38 -18.66 8.56
C LEU A 291 -2.70 -19.16 7.93
N LEU A 292 -3.05 -20.43 8.15
CA LEU A 292 -4.26 -21.01 7.58
C LEU A 292 -5.54 -20.54 8.26
N ARG A 293 -5.57 -20.36 9.58
CA ARG A 293 -6.78 -20.04 10.34
C ARG A 293 -7.09 -18.54 10.35
N ASN A 294 -6.09 -17.70 10.53
CA ASN A 294 -6.31 -16.28 10.83
C ASN A 294 -6.30 -15.43 9.55
N LYS A 295 -7.21 -14.43 9.48
CA LYS A 295 -7.42 -13.64 8.26
C LYS A 295 -6.21 -12.77 7.91
N ASN A 296 -5.58 -12.13 8.90
CA ASN A 296 -4.49 -11.18 8.69
C ASN A 296 -3.19 -11.82 8.14
N PRO A 297 -2.64 -12.90 8.75
CA PRO A 297 -1.48 -13.56 8.17
C PRO A 297 -1.80 -14.19 6.82
N ARG A 298 -3.00 -14.76 6.61
CA ARG A 298 -3.43 -15.28 5.30
C ARG A 298 -3.47 -14.20 4.23
N LYS A 299 -4.04 -13.04 4.56
CA LYS A 299 -4.10 -11.89 3.64
C LYS A 299 -2.70 -11.41 3.28
N SER A 300 -1.81 -11.32 4.26
CA SER A 300 -0.42 -10.94 4.02
C SER A 300 0.26 -11.93 3.08
N PHE A 301 -0.04 -13.24 3.21
CA PHE A 301 0.51 -14.30 2.35
C PHE A 301 0.01 -14.18 0.92
N ILE A 302 -1.31 -14.06 0.75
CA ILE A 302 -1.93 -13.86 -0.57
C ILE A 302 -1.37 -12.59 -1.22
N THR A 303 -1.25 -11.49 -0.48
CA THR A 303 -0.68 -10.23 -0.98
C THR A 303 0.75 -10.42 -1.47
N SER A 304 1.62 -11.07 -0.68
CA SER A 304 3.01 -11.34 -1.08
C SER A 304 3.08 -12.22 -2.34
N VAL A 305 2.27 -13.28 -2.40
CA VAL A 305 2.20 -14.17 -3.58
C VAL A 305 1.73 -13.41 -4.82
N SER A 306 0.68 -12.58 -4.69
CA SER A 306 0.17 -11.77 -5.80
C SER A 306 1.20 -10.77 -6.31
N VAL A 307 1.94 -10.10 -5.42
CA VAL A 307 2.99 -9.16 -5.83
C VAL A 307 4.09 -9.88 -6.60
N VAL A 308 4.62 -10.99 -6.09
CA VAL A 308 5.66 -11.77 -6.78
C VAL A 308 5.16 -12.30 -8.13
N PHE A 309 3.90 -12.75 -8.20
CA PHE A 309 3.30 -13.21 -9.45
C PHE A 309 3.22 -12.09 -10.51
N VAL A 310 2.73 -10.90 -10.15
CA VAL A 310 2.66 -9.75 -11.06
C VAL A 310 4.05 -9.36 -11.56
N PHE A 311 5.05 -9.31 -10.68
CA PHE A 311 6.42 -9.03 -11.09
C PHE A 311 7.02 -10.12 -11.98
N SER A 312 6.75 -11.40 -11.70
CA SER A 312 7.20 -12.53 -12.54
C SER A 312 6.64 -12.42 -13.97
N VAL A 313 5.34 -12.14 -14.10
CA VAL A 313 4.69 -11.91 -15.40
C VAL A 313 5.31 -10.70 -16.09
N PHE A 314 5.42 -9.58 -15.39
CA PHE A 314 5.95 -8.34 -15.98
C PHE A 314 7.39 -8.48 -16.47
N LEU A 315 8.26 -9.14 -15.69
CA LEU A 315 9.63 -9.46 -16.06
C LEU A 315 9.71 -10.44 -17.23
N SER A 316 8.79 -11.39 -17.32
CA SER A 316 8.77 -12.36 -18.42
C SER A 316 8.39 -11.72 -19.77
N PHE A 317 7.51 -10.71 -19.77
CA PHE A 317 6.94 -10.14 -21.00
C PHE A 317 7.49 -8.76 -21.41
N THR A 318 8.31 -8.12 -20.58
CA THR A 318 8.76 -6.74 -20.81
C THR A 318 10.29 -6.64 -20.87
N ASP A 319 10.83 -5.92 -21.88
CA ASP A 319 12.28 -5.74 -22.08
C ASP A 319 12.83 -4.44 -21.45
N ILE A 320 11.95 -3.59 -20.92
CA ILE A 320 12.28 -2.29 -20.31
C ILE A 320 13.28 -2.43 -19.16
N TYR A 321 13.36 -3.60 -18.52
CA TYR A 321 14.14 -3.84 -17.31
C TYR A 321 15.40 -4.70 -17.52
N ASP A 322 15.82 -4.94 -18.75
CA ASP A 322 16.97 -5.81 -19.05
C ASP A 322 18.35 -5.17 -18.75
N SER A 323 18.38 -3.94 -18.19
CA SER A 323 19.63 -3.37 -17.68
C SER A 323 20.12 -4.12 -16.43
N GLY A 324 21.39 -4.56 -16.41
CA GLY A 324 21.92 -5.46 -15.38
C GLY A 324 21.73 -5.00 -13.93
N ALA A 325 21.75 -3.69 -13.68
CA ALA A 325 21.47 -3.11 -12.35
C ALA A 325 19.98 -3.22 -11.96
N MET A 326 19.06 -2.97 -12.89
CA MET A 326 17.62 -3.13 -12.63
C MET A 326 17.23 -4.60 -12.51
N VAL A 327 17.82 -5.49 -13.33
CA VAL A 327 17.62 -6.94 -13.20
C VAL A 327 18.03 -7.42 -11.80
N SER A 328 19.20 -6.98 -11.33
CA SER A 328 19.69 -7.34 -9.99
C SER A 328 18.81 -6.81 -8.87
N PHE A 329 18.32 -5.58 -9.01
CA PHE A 329 17.38 -4.98 -8.05
C PHE A 329 16.05 -5.74 -8.02
N LEU A 330 15.43 -6.01 -9.17
CA LEU A 330 14.14 -6.70 -9.28
C LEU A 330 14.23 -8.18 -8.86
N GLY A 331 15.33 -8.85 -9.20
CA GLY A 331 15.65 -10.21 -8.76
C GLY A 331 15.70 -10.31 -7.24
N CYS A 332 16.46 -9.42 -6.60
CA CYS A 332 16.54 -9.37 -5.15
C CYS A 332 15.20 -9.00 -4.50
N TYR A 333 14.50 -8.01 -5.07
CA TYR A 333 13.22 -7.50 -4.58
C TYR A 333 12.15 -8.61 -4.51
N ASN A 334 12.01 -9.43 -5.56
CA ASN A 334 10.97 -10.46 -5.60
C ASN A 334 11.08 -11.48 -4.46
N PHE A 335 12.28 -11.86 -4.06
CA PHE A 335 12.47 -12.76 -2.91
C PHE A 335 12.36 -12.02 -1.57
N VAL A 336 12.92 -10.81 -1.45
CA VAL A 336 12.88 -10.02 -0.20
C VAL A 336 11.46 -9.64 0.17
N VAL A 337 10.66 -9.16 -0.78
CA VAL A 337 9.31 -8.61 -0.52
C VAL A 337 8.42 -9.64 0.17
N PHE A 338 8.55 -10.90 -0.26
CA PHE A 338 7.84 -12.00 0.37
C PHE A 338 8.14 -12.09 1.87
N GLY A 339 9.43 -12.04 2.24
CA GLY A 339 9.88 -11.99 3.62
C GLY A 339 9.57 -10.67 4.32
N ALA A 340 9.72 -9.53 3.64
CA ALA A 340 9.55 -8.20 4.22
C ALA A 340 8.12 -7.96 4.70
N VAL A 341 7.09 -8.32 3.90
CA VAL A 341 5.68 -8.14 4.30
C VAL A 341 5.34 -8.94 5.57
N MET A 342 5.95 -10.10 5.76
CA MET A 342 5.66 -11.00 6.88
C MET A 342 6.55 -10.78 8.09
N LEU A 343 7.87 -10.74 7.89
CA LEU A 343 8.89 -10.69 8.94
C LEU A 343 9.07 -9.30 9.53
N THR A 344 8.73 -8.22 8.81
CA THR A 344 8.75 -6.87 9.43
C THR A 344 7.81 -6.78 10.62
N ARG A 345 6.75 -7.61 10.65
CA ARG A 345 5.75 -7.72 11.72
C ARG A 345 5.93 -8.98 12.57
N ILE A 346 7.15 -9.53 12.62
CA ILE A 346 7.46 -10.68 13.46
C ILE A 346 7.11 -10.39 14.94
N MET A 347 6.55 -11.38 15.63
CA MET A 347 6.04 -11.32 17.02
C MET A 347 4.77 -10.48 17.25
N CYS A 348 4.31 -9.72 16.26
CA CYS A 348 3.08 -8.93 16.41
C CYS A 348 1.83 -9.80 16.50
N ASN A 349 1.78 -10.92 15.75
CA ASN A 349 0.63 -11.85 15.80
C ASN A 349 0.59 -12.61 17.14
N GLU A 350 1.77 -12.99 17.63
CA GLU A 350 1.97 -13.70 18.90
C GLU A 350 1.74 -12.79 20.10
N GLY A 351 1.81 -11.48 19.91
CA GLY A 351 1.57 -10.47 20.93
C GLY A 351 0.26 -10.63 21.70
N ASN A 352 -0.76 -11.29 21.12
CA ASN A 352 -2.03 -11.59 21.81
C ASN A 352 -1.89 -12.61 22.96
N TYR A 353 -0.86 -13.46 22.91
CA TYR A 353 -0.61 -14.54 23.88
C TYR A 353 0.87 -14.59 24.30
N ILE A 354 1.62 -13.51 24.07
CA ILE A 354 3.07 -13.47 24.28
C ILE A 354 3.43 -13.57 25.75
N ASP A 355 2.57 -13.08 26.63
CA ASP A 355 2.72 -13.17 28.09
C ASP A 355 2.94 -14.60 28.54
N CYS A 356 2.18 -15.56 27.97
CA CYS A 356 2.31 -16.99 28.25
C CYS A 356 3.63 -17.57 27.71
N LEU A 357 4.02 -17.17 26.49
CA LEU A 357 5.27 -17.62 25.86
C LEU A 357 6.50 -17.13 26.63
N MET A 358 6.44 -15.94 27.22
CA MET A 358 7.56 -15.33 27.94
C MET A 358 7.74 -15.81 29.38
N VAL A 359 6.88 -16.70 29.88
CA VAL A 359 7.06 -17.34 31.19
C VAL A 359 8.25 -18.32 31.17
N HIS A 360 8.40 -19.07 30.09
CA HIS A 360 9.46 -20.08 29.95
C HIS A 360 10.59 -19.57 29.04
N GLN A 361 11.83 -19.59 29.55
CA GLN A 361 12.99 -19.00 28.86
C GLN A 361 13.31 -19.69 27.52
N GLU A 362 13.21 -21.01 27.44
CA GLU A 362 13.62 -21.75 26.22
C GLU A 362 12.59 -21.71 25.09
N ASN A 363 11.32 -21.44 25.42
CA ASN A 363 10.22 -21.46 24.46
C ASN A 363 10.40 -20.45 23.32
N ILE A 364 10.97 -19.28 23.62
CA ILE A 364 11.08 -18.22 22.64
C ILE A 364 12.21 -18.48 21.64
N LEU A 365 13.32 -19.08 22.08
CA LEU A 365 14.39 -19.47 21.16
C LEU A 365 13.88 -20.55 20.20
N LEU A 366 13.16 -21.55 20.72
CA LEU A 366 12.55 -22.60 19.91
C LEU A 366 11.53 -22.04 18.92
N LEU A 367 10.71 -21.06 19.34
CA LEU A 367 9.79 -20.34 18.48
C LEU A 367 10.51 -19.59 17.36
N LEU A 368 11.58 -18.83 17.67
CA LEU A 368 12.39 -18.12 16.67
C LEU A 368 13.03 -19.08 15.66
N LYS A 369 13.53 -20.23 16.13
CA LYS A 369 14.07 -21.29 15.27
C LYS A 369 12.99 -21.87 14.35
N ALA A 370 11.80 -22.16 14.88
CA ALA A 370 10.68 -22.67 14.10
C ALA A 370 10.24 -21.67 13.03
N LYS A 371 10.13 -20.37 13.38
CA LYS A 371 9.84 -19.29 12.43
C LYS A 371 10.88 -19.23 11.32
N TYR A 372 12.17 -19.26 11.66
CA TYR A 372 13.23 -19.20 10.65
C TYR A 372 13.12 -20.36 9.65
N ILE A 373 12.92 -21.59 10.13
CA ILE A 373 12.74 -22.77 9.27
C ILE A 373 11.49 -22.62 8.41
N PHE A 374 10.38 -22.17 9.00
CA PHE A 374 9.13 -21.95 8.29
C PHE A 374 9.29 -20.94 7.14
N TYR A 375 9.88 -19.77 7.39
CA TYR A 375 10.07 -18.76 6.36
C TYR A 375 11.11 -19.16 5.31
N CYS A 376 12.14 -19.93 5.67
CA CYS A 376 13.05 -20.54 4.70
C CYS A 376 12.31 -21.52 3.77
N ALA A 377 11.44 -22.37 4.32
CA ALA A 377 10.61 -23.26 3.51
C ALA A 377 9.62 -22.48 2.63
N MET A 378 9.08 -21.36 3.11
CA MET A 378 8.18 -20.53 2.32
C MET A 378 8.86 -19.85 1.12
N LEU A 379 10.19 -19.67 1.11
CA LEU A 379 10.92 -19.14 -0.05
C LEU A 379 10.83 -20.04 -1.30
N LEU A 380 10.41 -21.30 -1.14
CA LEU A 380 10.12 -22.16 -2.27
C LEU A 380 8.96 -21.60 -3.12
N VAL A 381 8.00 -20.89 -2.52
CA VAL A 381 6.87 -20.30 -3.25
C VAL A 381 7.34 -19.23 -4.26
N PRO A 382 8.05 -18.15 -3.87
CA PRO A 382 8.57 -17.20 -4.84
C PRO A 382 9.58 -17.85 -5.81
N PHE A 383 10.38 -18.83 -5.37
CA PHE A 383 11.27 -19.56 -6.29
C PHE A 383 10.50 -20.24 -7.43
N LEU A 384 9.41 -20.96 -7.11
CA LEU A 384 8.57 -21.62 -8.11
C LEU A 384 7.87 -20.61 -9.05
N LEU A 385 7.40 -19.49 -8.51
CA LEU A 385 6.74 -18.45 -9.30
C LEU A 385 7.67 -17.74 -10.28
N MET A 386 8.98 -17.76 -10.04
CA MET A 386 9.98 -17.16 -10.93
C MET A 386 10.52 -18.13 -12.00
N ILE A 387 10.17 -19.43 -11.95
CA ILE A 387 10.58 -20.40 -12.98
C ILE A 387 10.20 -19.96 -14.41
N PRO A 388 9.00 -19.40 -14.68
CA PRO A 388 8.65 -18.94 -16.03
C PRO A 388 9.66 -17.95 -16.61
N THR A 389 10.25 -17.06 -15.80
CA THR A 389 11.29 -16.11 -16.27
C THR A 389 12.56 -16.80 -16.75
N VAL A 390 12.88 -17.98 -16.21
CA VAL A 390 14.00 -18.82 -16.65
C VAL A 390 13.66 -19.54 -17.94
N VAL A 391 12.42 -20.01 -18.09
CA VAL A 391 11.95 -20.69 -19.32
C VAL A 391 11.97 -19.73 -20.52
N VAL A 392 11.64 -18.46 -20.31
CA VAL A 392 11.73 -17.40 -21.34
C VAL A 392 13.20 -17.08 -21.69
N GLY A 393 14.16 -17.53 -20.89
CA GLY A 393 15.60 -17.37 -21.16
C GLY A 393 16.18 -16.04 -20.70
N LYS A 394 15.40 -15.18 -20.03
CA LYS A 394 15.91 -13.92 -19.49
C LYS A 394 16.88 -14.17 -18.33
N TRP A 395 16.57 -15.14 -17.47
CA TRP A 395 17.23 -15.34 -16.18
C TRP A 395 17.85 -16.73 -16.08
N SER A 396 19.03 -16.85 -15.44
CA SER A 396 19.67 -18.15 -15.18
C SER A 396 19.17 -18.80 -13.89
N LEU A 397 19.15 -20.14 -13.86
CA LEU A 397 18.77 -20.88 -12.65
C LEU A 397 19.75 -20.65 -11.48
N LEU A 398 21.04 -20.45 -11.79
CA LEU A 398 22.06 -20.08 -10.81
C LEU A 398 21.71 -18.77 -10.12
N MET A 399 21.24 -17.77 -10.87
CA MET A 399 20.86 -16.47 -10.35
C MET A 399 19.66 -16.59 -9.39
N LEU A 400 18.61 -17.33 -9.76
CA LEU A 400 17.46 -17.56 -8.87
C LEU A 400 17.87 -18.26 -7.57
N LEU A 401 18.72 -19.28 -7.67
CA LEU A 401 19.19 -20.01 -6.50
C LEU A 401 20.07 -19.12 -5.61
N ALA A 402 20.98 -18.34 -6.20
CA ALA A 402 21.81 -17.38 -5.48
C ALA A 402 20.96 -16.35 -4.72
N TYR A 403 19.94 -15.78 -5.36
CA TYR A 403 19.02 -14.86 -4.68
C TYR A 403 18.23 -15.54 -3.57
N ALA A 404 17.62 -16.69 -3.81
CA ALA A 404 16.87 -17.41 -2.77
C ALA A 404 17.74 -17.73 -1.55
N VAL A 405 18.96 -18.24 -1.73
CA VAL A 405 19.89 -18.59 -0.65
C VAL A 405 20.42 -17.34 0.06
N PHE A 406 20.73 -16.27 -0.68
CA PHE A 406 21.13 -15.00 -0.09
C PHE A 406 20.01 -14.36 0.76
N THR A 407 18.76 -14.48 0.31
CA THR A 407 17.60 -13.98 1.05
C THR A 407 17.35 -14.77 2.33
N ALA A 408 17.41 -16.10 2.26
CA ALA A 408 17.28 -17.00 3.40
C ALA A 408 18.35 -16.77 4.47
N GLY A 409 19.59 -16.50 4.04
CA GLY A 409 20.70 -16.17 4.92
C GLY A 409 20.65 -14.73 5.39
N LEU A 410 21.33 -13.83 4.68
CA LEU A 410 21.66 -12.48 5.15
C LEU A 410 20.41 -11.63 5.44
N GLN A 411 19.46 -11.58 4.49
CA GLN A 411 18.34 -10.63 4.58
C GLN A 411 17.32 -11.01 5.63
N TYR A 412 17.02 -12.31 5.79
CA TYR A 412 16.13 -12.77 6.84
C TYR A 412 16.69 -12.42 8.22
N PHE A 413 18.00 -12.55 8.48
CA PHE A 413 18.54 -12.11 9.78
C PHE A 413 18.40 -10.62 10.03
N ILE A 414 18.50 -9.78 8.99
CA ILE A 414 18.23 -8.35 9.10
C ILE A 414 16.75 -8.12 9.47
N LEU A 415 15.82 -8.78 8.79
CA LEU A 415 14.39 -8.68 9.09
C LEU A 415 14.03 -9.22 10.47
N PHE A 416 14.65 -10.32 10.91
CA PHE A 416 14.44 -10.91 12.24
C PHE A 416 14.86 -9.99 13.39
N GLN A 417 15.72 -8.98 13.14
CA GLN A 417 16.02 -7.96 14.16
C GLN A 417 14.77 -7.18 14.58
N MET A 418 13.73 -7.15 13.74
CA MET A 418 12.47 -6.51 14.08
C MET A 418 11.77 -7.16 15.28
N ALA A 419 12.06 -8.42 15.61
CA ALA A 419 11.54 -9.07 16.81
C ALA A 419 11.92 -8.36 18.12
N VAL A 420 13.04 -7.64 18.13
CA VAL A 420 13.51 -6.88 19.31
C VAL A 420 12.84 -5.50 19.41
N TYR A 421 12.31 -4.98 18.30
CA TYR A 421 11.82 -3.61 18.20
C TYR A 421 10.30 -3.50 18.04
N ASN A 422 9.64 -4.57 17.58
CA ASN A 422 8.20 -4.63 17.48
C ASN A 422 7.58 -4.71 18.88
N LYS A 423 6.65 -3.79 19.14
CA LYS A 423 5.97 -3.64 20.43
C LYS A 423 4.45 -3.65 20.30
N GLN A 424 3.93 -3.87 19.10
CA GLN A 424 2.49 -3.76 18.83
C GLN A 424 1.89 -5.13 18.53
N THR A 425 0.76 -5.39 19.16
CA THR A 425 -0.07 -6.58 18.93
C THR A 425 -0.90 -6.38 17.66
N LEU A 426 -0.92 -7.41 16.82
CA LEU A 426 -1.82 -7.48 15.68
C LEU A 426 -2.97 -8.43 16.05
N PRO A 427 -4.21 -7.94 16.11
CA PRO A 427 -5.35 -8.81 16.35
C PRO A 427 -5.59 -9.70 15.13
N LEU A 428 -5.92 -10.98 15.37
CA LEU A 428 -5.79 -12.03 14.36
C LEU A 428 -6.92 -12.06 13.31
N ASN A 429 -8.14 -11.70 13.72
CA ASN A 429 -9.37 -11.94 12.94
C ASN A 429 -10.17 -10.68 12.61
N THR A 430 -9.92 -9.60 13.32
CA THR A 430 -10.46 -8.29 12.98
C THR A 430 -9.86 -7.85 11.65
N LYS A 431 -10.72 -7.37 10.73
CA LYS A 431 -10.33 -6.77 9.45
C LYS A 431 -9.53 -5.49 9.74
N TYR A 432 -8.23 -5.63 10.03
CA TYR A 432 -7.32 -4.51 10.17
C TYR A 432 -6.82 -4.11 8.80
N ILE A 433 -7.44 -3.06 8.28
CA ILE A 433 -6.86 -2.24 7.23
C ILE A 433 -7.06 -0.77 7.62
N SER A 434 -6.91 -0.46 8.90
CA SER A 434 -6.27 0.77 9.36
C SER A 434 -5.17 0.27 10.30
N LYS A 435 -3.92 0.73 10.28
CA LYS A 435 -3.25 1.84 9.61
C LYS A 435 -2.17 1.29 8.67
N ALA A 436 -2.53 0.90 7.44
CA ALA A 436 -1.50 0.55 6.46
C ALA A 436 -0.54 1.72 6.15
N GLY A 437 -0.94 2.95 6.44
CA GLY A 437 -0.12 4.16 6.29
C GLY A 437 0.51 4.73 7.58
N MET A 438 0.30 4.16 8.78
CA MET A 438 0.67 4.89 10.01
C MET A 438 1.13 4.02 11.20
N GLU A 439 1.67 2.84 10.90
CA GLU A 439 2.30 1.94 11.89
C GLU A 439 3.77 1.63 11.61
N ASN A 440 4.36 2.22 10.56
CA ASN A 440 5.79 2.05 10.33
C ASN A 440 6.54 2.81 11.41
N ASN A 441 6.95 2.08 12.44
CA ASN A 441 8.09 2.42 13.26
C ASN A 441 9.21 2.80 12.26
N TYR A 442 9.83 3.98 12.36
CA TYR A 442 10.89 4.40 11.42
C TYR A 442 11.94 3.30 11.20
N ARG A 443 12.15 2.46 12.24
CA ARG A 443 12.99 1.27 12.20
C ARG A 443 12.50 0.20 11.23
N GLN A 444 11.20 -0.09 11.16
CA GLN A 444 10.63 -1.01 10.16
C GLN A 444 10.90 -0.50 8.74
N LEU A 445 10.68 0.79 8.49
CA LEU A 445 10.91 1.38 7.17
C LEU A 445 12.40 1.37 6.83
N ALA A 446 13.28 1.79 7.74
CA ALA A 446 14.73 1.79 7.55
C ALA A 446 15.28 0.37 7.33
N VAL A 447 14.81 -0.63 8.09
CA VAL A 447 15.20 -2.03 7.93
C VAL A 447 14.71 -2.59 6.60
N THR A 448 13.48 -2.28 6.18
CA THR A 448 12.95 -2.71 4.88
C THR A 448 13.72 -2.08 3.72
N MET A 449 13.97 -0.78 3.78
CA MET A 449 14.79 -0.07 2.78
C MET A 449 16.21 -0.64 2.75
N GLY A 450 16.82 -0.88 3.92
CA GLY A 450 18.13 -1.53 4.02
C GLY A 450 18.15 -2.91 3.36
N CYS A 451 17.14 -3.75 3.60
CA CYS A 451 17.02 -5.07 2.97
C CYS A 451 16.85 -5.01 1.45
N LEU A 452 16.31 -3.92 0.90
CA LEU A 452 16.12 -3.77 -0.55
C LEU A 452 17.35 -3.17 -1.25
N PHE A 453 17.89 -2.08 -0.71
CA PHE A 453 18.97 -1.34 -1.37
C PHE A 453 20.35 -1.91 -1.11
N VAL A 454 20.65 -2.38 0.11
CA VAL A 454 22.00 -2.88 0.45
C VAL A 454 22.43 -4.04 -0.45
N PRO A 455 21.60 -5.07 -0.68
CA PRO A 455 21.95 -6.15 -1.59
C PRO A 455 22.15 -5.68 -3.03
N SER A 456 21.29 -4.79 -3.53
CA SER A 456 21.39 -4.29 -4.91
C SER A 456 22.67 -3.48 -5.13
N ILE A 457 23.06 -2.64 -4.16
CA ILE A 457 24.34 -1.91 -4.18
C ILE A 457 25.52 -2.89 -4.12
N LEU A 458 25.43 -3.92 -3.29
CA LEU A 458 26.46 -4.95 -3.20
C LEU A 458 26.63 -5.71 -4.53
N ILE A 459 25.53 -6.09 -5.19
CA ILE A 459 25.58 -6.80 -6.47
C ILE A 459 26.15 -5.92 -7.57
N THR A 460 25.68 -4.66 -7.66
CA THR A 460 26.13 -3.72 -8.70
C THR A 460 27.61 -3.37 -8.54
N THR A 461 28.08 -3.20 -7.31
CA THR A 461 29.51 -3.00 -7.02
C THR A 461 30.33 -4.24 -7.36
N LEU A 462 29.90 -5.44 -6.98
CA LEU A 462 30.61 -6.68 -7.32
C LEU A 462 30.65 -6.96 -8.82
N ASN A 463 29.57 -6.68 -9.55
CA ASN A 463 29.53 -6.79 -11.02
C ASN A 463 30.52 -5.83 -11.71
N GLY A 464 30.93 -4.74 -11.05
CA GLY A 464 31.98 -3.86 -11.55
C GLY A 464 33.40 -4.45 -11.45
N PHE A 465 33.61 -5.45 -10.58
CA PHE A 465 34.93 -6.06 -10.32
C PHE A 465 35.04 -7.52 -10.80
N MET A 466 33.93 -8.24 -10.94
CA MET A 466 33.89 -9.68 -11.23
C MET A 466 32.86 -9.99 -12.32
N GLY A 467 33.01 -11.14 -12.99
CA GLY A 467 32.00 -11.62 -13.95
C GLY A 467 30.71 -12.08 -13.25
N GLU A 468 29.57 -12.00 -13.95
CA GLU A 468 28.24 -12.26 -13.35
C GLU A 468 28.13 -13.60 -12.62
N GLN A 469 28.71 -14.67 -13.18
CA GLN A 469 28.70 -16.00 -12.55
C GLN A 469 29.46 -16.03 -11.22
N GLN A 470 30.58 -15.29 -11.12
CA GLN A 470 31.37 -15.18 -9.89
C GLN A 470 30.61 -14.37 -8.84
N VAL A 471 29.87 -13.34 -9.26
CA VAL A 471 29.01 -12.56 -8.37
C VAL A 471 27.90 -13.44 -7.78
N TYR A 472 27.17 -14.20 -8.60
CA TYR A 472 26.15 -15.12 -8.10
C TYR A 472 26.74 -16.22 -7.19
N ALA A 473 27.91 -16.76 -7.52
CA ALA A 473 28.60 -17.73 -6.66
C ALA A 473 29.00 -17.13 -5.30
N SER A 474 29.48 -15.88 -5.29
CA SER A 474 29.82 -15.17 -4.05
C SER A 474 28.59 -14.93 -3.17
N MET A 475 27.45 -14.57 -3.75
CA MET A 475 26.19 -14.41 -3.02
C MET A 475 25.70 -15.72 -2.42
N LEU A 476 25.79 -16.79 -3.20
CA LEU A 476 25.43 -18.14 -2.76
C LEU A 476 26.31 -18.55 -1.56
N ALA A 477 27.63 -18.34 -1.65
CA ALA A 477 28.57 -18.60 -0.56
C ALA A 477 28.23 -17.81 0.70
N VAL A 478 27.97 -16.49 0.57
CA VAL A 478 27.55 -15.63 1.70
C VAL A 478 26.25 -16.16 2.31
N GLY A 479 25.24 -16.47 1.50
CA GLY A 479 23.98 -17.01 1.99
C GLY A 479 24.15 -18.32 2.76
N ILE A 480 24.96 -19.26 2.26
CA ILE A 480 25.26 -20.53 2.95
C ILE A 480 25.96 -20.28 4.29
N VAL A 481 26.95 -19.39 4.33
CA VAL A 481 27.67 -19.06 5.58
C VAL A 481 26.70 -18.51 6.63
N PHE A 482 25.77 -17.63 6.24
CA PHE A 482 24.75 -17.10 7.14
C PHE A 482 23.75 -18.17 7.59
N ILE A 483 23.33 -19.08 6.70
CA ILE A 483 22.46 -20.21 7.06
C ILE A 483 23.15 -21.15 8.04
N ALA A 484 24.44 -21.46 7.83
CA ALA A 484 25.23 -22.30 8.72
C ALA A 484 25.40 -21.65 10.11
N THR A 485 25.61 -20.34 10.14
CA THR A 485 25.75 -19.56 11.39
C THR A 485 24.41 -19.15 12.03
N SER A 486 23.28 -19.59 11.47
CA SER A 486 21.92 -19.21 11.91
C SER A 486 21.67 -19.36 13.41
N LYS A 487 22.21 -20.41 14.05
CA LYS A 487 22.09 -20.65 15.49
C LYS A 487 22.67 -19.49 16.32
N LEU A 488 23.80 -18.93 15.91
CA LEU A 488 24.46 -17.81 16.61
C LEU A 488 23.64 -16.53 16.49
N TRP A 489 23.17 -16.23 15.28
CA TRP A 489 22.33 -15.05 15.01
C TRP A 489 21.02 -15.09 15.78
N LEU A 490 20.32 -16.23 15.77
CA LEU A 490 19.08 -16.39 16.51
C LEU A 490 19.30 -16.28 18.02
N ARG A 491 20.40 -16.83 18.57
CA ARG A 491 20.76 -16.68 19.99
C ARG A 491 21.04 -15.22 20.35
N ASN A 492 21.72 -14.48 19.48
CA ASN A 492 21.98 -13.05 19.68
C ASN A 492 20.66 -12.24 19.71
N ILE A 493 19.76 -12.50 18.76
CA ILE A 493 18.43 -11.86 18.71
C ILE A 493 17.64 -12.19 19.98
N TYR A 494 17.61 -13.46 20.38
CA TYR A 494 16.98 -13.91 21.62
C TYR A 494 17.53 -13.17 22.86
N ASN A 495 18.85 -13.10 23.02
CA ASN A 495 19.48 -12.42 24.17
C ASN A 495 19.09 -10.94 24.21
N ARG A 496 19.08 -10.25 23.06
CA ARG A 496 18.67 -8.84 22.99
C ARG A 496 17.19 -8.64 23.28
N MET A 497 16.34 -9.57 22.84
CA MET A 497 14.92 -9.54 23.14
C MET A 497 14.68 -9.76 24.64
N MET A 498 15.37 -10.71 25.27
CA MET A 498 15.26 -10.97 26.72
C MET A 498 15.72 -9.78 27.56
N ARG A 499 16.79 -9.09 27.15
CA ARG A 499 17.21 -7.83 27.80
C ARG A 499 16.12 -6.74 27.79
N LYS A 500 15.22 -6.77 26.80
CA LYS A 500 14.11 -5.82 26.65
C LYS A 500 12.74 -6.41 26.99
N LYS A 501 12.70 -7.58 27.66
CA LYS A 501 11.48 -8.34 27.95
C LYS A 501 10.35 -7.47 28.48
N TYR A 502 10.57 -6.74 29.57
CA TYR A 502 9.53 -5.93 30.21
C TYR A 502 8.99 -4.81 29.30
N GLN A 503 9.88 -4.12 28.59
CA GLN A 503 9.49 -3.08 27.63
C GLN A 503 8.72 -3.61 26.42
N LEU A 504 8.93 -4.88 26.05
CA LEU A 504 8.20 -5.57 25.00
C LEU A 504 6.81 -5.97 25.51
N LEU A 505 6.74 -6.60 26.69
CA LEU A 505 5.48 -7.00 27.33
C LEU A 505 4.55 -5.81 27.57
N GLU A 506 5.06 -4.73 28.18
CA GLU A 506 4.32 -3.49 28.38
C GLU A 506 3.82 -2.92 27.04
N GLY A 507 4.68 -2.95 26.01
CA GLY A 507 4.31 -2.54 24.65
C GLY A 507 3.11 -3.33 24.10
N PHE A 508 3.21 -4.67 24.12
CA PHE A 508 2.16 -5.53 23.60
C PHE A 508 0.86 -5.43 24.40
N GLN A 509 0.94 -5.30 25.73
CA GLN A 509 -0.23 -5.10 26.59
C GLN A 509 -0.90 -3.76 26.32
N SER A 510 -0.13 -2.68 26.12
CA SER A 510 -0.69 -1.35 25.84
C SER A 510 -1.35 -1.22 24.46
N SER A 511 -1.00 -2.10 23.50
CA SER A 511 -1.52 -2.05 22.14
C SER A 511 -2.74 -2.94 21.90
N ARG A 512 -3.01 -3.89 22.80
CA ARG A 512 -4.21 -4.72 22.77
C ARG A 512 -5.43 -3.91 23.19
#